data_AF-A0A8S2X2L0-F1
#
_entry.id   AF-A0A8S2X2L0-F1
#
_cell.length_a   1.000
_cell.length_b   1.000
_cell.length_c   1.000
_cell.angle_alpha   90.00
_cell.angle_beta   90.00
_cell.angle_gamma   90.00
#
_symmetry.space_group_name_H-M   'P 1'
#
loop_
_entity.id
_entity.type
_entity.pdbx_description
1 polymer ?
#
loop_
_entity_poly.entity_id
_entity_poly.type
_entity_poly.pdbx_seq_one_letter_code
_entity_poly.pdbx_strand_id
1 'polypeptide(L)'
;DHDFFQHLEMHMRAEYQTVCGRDQSAFRSYYLPVKHVIDGDLCEQYSNLDMTKQKLIADGLDRTPSEVSKKLEDLRTRYAF
;
A
#
# COMPACT_ATOMS: atom_id res chain seq x y z
N ASP A 1 9.61 3.05 -9.70
CA ASP A 1 8.64 2.29 -8.88
C ASP A 1 8.56 2.73 -7.42
N HIS A 2 9.66 3.17 -6.78
CA HIS A 2 9.65 3.69 -5.41
C HIS A 2 8.49 4.68 -5.16
N ASP A 3 8.40 5.74 -5.95
CA ASP A 3 7.39 6.79 -5.72
C ASP A 3 5.97 6.25 -5.84
N PHE A 4 5.70 5.34 -6.77
CA PHE A 4 4.39 4.71 -6.90
C PHE A 4 3.99 3.96 -5.62
N PHE A 5 4.88 3.10 -5.11
CA PHE A 5 4.59 2.33 -3.90
C PHE A 5 4.55 3.20 -2.65
N GLN A 6 5.32 4.28 -2.60
CA GLN A 6 5.26 5.26 -1.52
C GLN A 6 3.90 5.96 -1.47
N HIS A 7 3.38 6.43 -2.62
CA HIS A 7 2.06 7.05 -2.66
C HIS A 7 0.94 6.04 -2.38
N LEU A 8 1.04 4.80 -2.89
CA LEU A 8 0.11 3.74 -2.57
C LEU A 8 0.07 3.46 -1.07
N GLU A 9 1.22 3.34 -0.41
CA GLU A 9 1.32 3.16 1.03
C GLU A 9 0.65 4.32 1.80
N MET A 10 0.87 5.56 1.37
CA MET A 10 0.22 6.73 1.98
C MET A 10 -1.31 6.65 1.91
N HIS A 11 -1.87 6.27 0.75
CA HIS A 11 -3.32 6.05 0.62
C HIS A 11 -3.80 4.89 1.49
N MET A 12 -3.07 3.78 1.52
CA MET A 12 -3.44 2.60 2.31
C MET A 12 -3.41 2.87 3.81
N ARG A 13 -2.49 3.72 4.31
CA ARG A 13 -2.49 4.12 5.74
C ARG A 13 -3.76 4.87 6.15
N ALA A 14 -4.37 5.62 5.23
CA ALA A 14 -5.61 6.35 5.50
C ALA A 14 -6.86 5.44 5.41
N GLU A 15 -6.86 4.50 4.47
CA GLU A 15 -8.03 3.66 4.19
C GLU A 15 -8.08 2.35 4.97
N TYR A 16 -6.91 1.79 5.33
CA TYR A 16 -6.79 0.54 6.06
C TYR A 16 -6.55 0.79 7.54
N GLN A 17 -7.59 0.58 8.34
CA GLN A 17 -7.48 0.63 9.79
C GLN A 17 -6.91 -0.69 10.32
N THR A 18 -5.88 -0.61 11.17
CA THR A 18 -5.35 -1.82 11.83
C THR A 18 -6.36 -2.39 12.81
N VAL A 19 -6.39 -3.72 12.93
CA VAL A 19 -7.34 -4.44 13.79
C VAL A 19 -7.29 -4.02 15.27
N CYS A 20 -6.14 -3.53 15.74
CA CYS A 20 -5.93 -3.08 17.10
C CYS A 20 -5.96 -1.55 17.27
N GLY A 21 -6.32 -0.80 16.21
CA GLY A 21 -6.35 0.66 16.23
C GLY A 21 -4.99 1.33 16.34
N ARG A 22 -3.89 0.58 16.19
CA ARG A 22 -2.53 1.10 16.22
C ARG A 22 -2.20 1.80 14.90
N ASP A 23 -1.61 2.98 14.98
CA ASP A 23 -1.12 3.68 13.79
C ASP A 23 0.03 2.90 13.11
N GLN A 24 -0.06 2.74 11.79
CA GLN A 24 0.93 2.01 10.98
C GLN A 24 2.31 2.68 11.02
N SER A 25 2.36 4.01 10.91
CA SER A 25 3.62 4.75 10.89
C SER A 25 4.35 4.63 12.23
N ALA A 26 3.62 4.69 13.35
CA ALA A 26 4.12 4.47 14.69
C ALA A 26 4.53 3.01 14.95
N PHE A 27 3.84 2.05 14.33
CA PHE A 27 4.23 0.64 14.39
C PHE A 27 5.59 0.41 13.69
N ARG A 28 5.75 0.91 12.46
CA ARG A 28 7.00 0.75 11.70
C ARG A 28 8.15 1.62 12.23
N SER A 29 7.85 2.72 12.92
CA SER A 29 8.83 3.61 13.54
C SER A 29 8.98 3.40 15.05
N TYR A 30 8.85 2.16 15.53
CA TYR A 30 8.70 1.87 16.97
C TYR A 30 9.85 2.40 17.85
N TYR A 31 11.09 2.19 17.41
CA TYR A 31 12.28 2.67 18.11
C TYR A 31 12.98 3.83 17.39
N LEU A 32 12.95 3.82 16.06
CA LEU A 32 13.58 4.81 15.20
C LEU A 32 12.67 5.13 14.01
N PRO A 33 12.72 6.35 13.45
CA PRO A 33 11.96 6.69 12.26
C PRO A 33 12.25 5.76 11.08
N VAL A 34 11.20 5.30 10.41
CA VAL A 34 11.34 4.54 9.16
C VAL A 34 12.05 5.37 8.10
N LYS A 35 12.96 4.76 7.33
CA LYS A 35 13.75 5.45 6.29
C LYS A 35 13.96 4.54 5.08
N HIS A 36 13.53 5.00 3.90
CA HIS A 36 13.68 4.30 2.61
C HIS A 36 13.12 2.87 2.59
N VAL A 37 12.05 2.61 3.33
CA VAL A 37 11.34 1.32 3.34
C VAL A 37 9.85 1.59 3.16
N ILE A 38 9.20 0.77 2.33
CA ILE A 38 7.77 0.79 2.07
C ILE A 38 7.18 -0.51 2.59
N ASP A 39 6.06 -0.43 3.31
CA ASP A 39 5.36 -1.60 3.84
C ASP A 39 4.56 -2.34 2.75
N GLY A 40 5.18 -3.35 2.14
CA GLY A 40 4.56 -4.17 1.10
C GLY A 40 3.31 -4.91 1.58
N ASP A 41 3.30 -5.41 2.82
CA ASP A 41 2.14 -6.12 3.38
C ASP A 41 0.92 -5.21 3.48
N LEU A 42 1.14 -3.92 3.80
CA LEU A 42 0.10 -2.90 3.81
C LEU A 42 -0.37 -2.57 2.38
N CYS A 43 0.54 -2.44 1.42
CA CYS A 43 0.18 -2.21 0.02
C CYS A 43 -0.63 -3.37 -0.57
N GLU A 44 -0.32 -4.61 -0.23
CA GLU A 44 -1.07 -5.80 -0.68
C GLU A 44 -2.51 -5.83 -0.13
N GLN A 45 -2.81 -5.13 0.97
CA GLN A 45 -4.20 -5.00 1.45
C GLN A 45 -5.10 -4.24 0.46
N TYR A 46 -4.55 -3.58 -0.56
CA TYR A 46 -5.32 -2.89 -1.58
C TYR A 46 -6.38 -3.81 -2.22
N SER A 47 -6.05 -5.08 -2.47
CA SER A 47 -7.00 -6.05 -3.06
C SER A 47 -8.19 -6.37 -2.16
N ASN A 48 -8.08 -6.11 -0.86
CA ASN A 48 -9.11 -6.38 0.14
C ASN A 48 -10.04 -5.18 0.36
N LEU A 49 -9.77 -4.03 -0.24
CA LEU A 49 -10.66 -2.87 -0.18
C LEU A 49 -11.87 -3.05 -1.10
N ASP A 50 -12.98 -2.38 -0.76
CA ASP A 50 -14.13 -2.30 -1.67
C ASP A 50 -13.74 -1.65 -3.00
N MET A 51 -14.39 -2.07 -4.09
CA MET A 51 -14.09 -1.59 -5.44
C MET A 51 -14.17 -0.06 -5.57
N THR A 52 -15.07 0.59 -4.83
CA THR A 52 -15.18 2.05 -4.78
C THR A 52 -13.92 2.71 -4.23
N LYS A 53 -13.34 2.16 -3.16
CA LYS A 53 -12.09 2.66 -2.55
C LYS A 53 -10.90 2.35 -3.44
N GLN A 54 -10.84 1.13 -4.00
CA GLN A 54 -9.80 0.77 -4.96
C GLN A 54 -9.75 1.76 -6.13
N LYS A 55 -10.92 2.10 -6.69
CA LYS A 55 -11.05 3.09 -7.75
C LYS A 55 -10.58 4.48 -7.31
N LEU A 56 -11.03 4.97 -6.16
CA LEU A 56 -10.62 6.28 -5.64
C LEU A 56 -9.09 6.40 -5.49
N ILE A 57 -8.45 5.39 -4.92
CA ILE A 57 -7.00 5.34 -4.76
C ILE A 57 -6.30 5.25 -6.11
N ALA A 58 -6.78 4.40 -7.02
CA ALA A 58 -6.19 4.23 -8.35
C ALA A 58 -6.28 5.53 -9.17
N ASP A 59 -7.43 6.21 -9.13
CA ASP A 59 -7.63 7.52 -9.75
C ASP A 59 -6.63 8.55 -9.17
N GLY A 60 -6.38 8.55 -7.86
CA GLY A 60 -5.36 9.38 -7.20
C GLY A 60 -3.91 9.06 -7.57
N LEU A 61 -3.66 7.87 -8.16
CA LEU A 61 -2.37 7.43 -8.67
C LEU A 61 -2.26 7.53 -10.19
N ASP A 62 -3.25 8.12 -10.87
CA ASP A 62 -3.37 8.17 -12.34
C ASP A 62 -3.30 6.77 -12.99
N ARG A 63 -4.01 5.81 -12.38
CA ARG A 63 -4.04 4.39 -12.78
C ARG A 63 -5.47 3.84 -12.68
N THR A 64 -5.64 2.66 -13.25
CA THR A 64 -6.82 1.82 -13.02
C THR A 64 -6.56 0.83 -11.89
N PRO A 65 -7.60 0.32 -11.19
CA PRO A 65 -7.42 -0.69 -10.16
C PRO A 65 -6.67 -1.94 -10.64
N SER A 66 -6.94 -2.37 -11.88
CA SER A 66 -6.25 -3.52 -12.49
C SER A 66 -4.75 -3.27 -12.69
N GLU A 67 -4.34 -2.05 -13.06
CA GLU A 67 -2.93 -1.71 -13.18
C GLU A 67 -2.22 -1.70 -11.82
N VAL A 68 -2.89 -1.20 -10.77
CA VAL A 68 -2.35 -1.22 -9.40
C VAL A 68 -2.16 -2.67 -8.92
N SER A 69 -3.19 -3.51 -9.07
CA SER A 69 -3.11 -4.94 -8.71
C SER A 69 -2.02 -5.67 -9.48
N LYS A 70 -1.93 -5.44 -10.80
CA LYS A 70 -0.88 -6.05 -11.63
C LYS A 70 0.51 -5.62 -11.17
N LYS A 71 0.71 -4.36 -10.80
CA LYS A 71 2.01 -3.87 -10.32
C LYS A 71 2.43 -4.52 -8.99
N LEU A 72 1.49 -4.76 -8.10
CA LEU A 72 1.72 -5.49 -6.84
C LEU A 72 2.14 -6.93 -7.13
N GLU A 73 1.41 -7.60 -8.03
CA GLU A 73 1.71 -8.97 -8.46
C GLU A 73 3.08 -9.07 -9.15
N ASP A 74 3.39 -8.17 -10.09
CA ASP A 74 4.67 -8.13 -10.79
C ASP A 74 5.87 -8.03 -9.83
N LEU A 75 5.74 -7.28 -8.73
CA LEU A 75 6.78 -7.17 -7.70
C LEU A 75 6.99 -8.50 -6.99
N ARG A 76 5.89 -9.16 -6.59
CA ARG A 76 5.91 -10.47 -5.94
C ARG A 76 6.49 -11.54 -6.87
N THR A 77 6.02 -11.63 -8.11
CA THR A 77 6.51 -12.60 -9.10
C THR A 77 8.00 -12.41 -9.41
N ARG A 78 8.51 -11.17 -9.36
CA ARG A 78 9.92 -10.90 -9.68
C ARG A 78 10.89 -11.28 -8.55
N TYR A 79 10.47 -11.17 -7.29
CA TYR A 79 11.38 -11.28 -6.14
C TYR A 79 10.95 -12.28 -5.06
N ALA A 80 9.76 -12.87 -5.20
CA ALA A 80 9.15 -13.78 -4.24
C ALA A 80 8.43 -14.95 -4.96
N PHE A 81 7.66 -15.74 -4.21
CA PHE A 81 6.95 -16.94 -4.64
C PHE A 81 5.44 -16.74 -4.73
#